data_AF-A0AAU2JJB2-F1
#
_entry.id   AF-A0AAU2JJB2-F1
#
_cell.length_a   1.000
_cell.length_b   1.000
_cell.length_c   1.000
_cell.angle_alpha   90.00
_cell.angle_beta   90.00
_cell.angle_gamma   90.00
#
_symmetry.space_group_name_H-M   'P 1'
#
loop_
_entity.id
_entity.type
_entity.pdbx_description
1 polymer ?
#
loop_
_entity_poly.entity_id
_entity_poly.type
_entity_poly.pdbx_seq_one_letter_code
_entity_poly.pdbx_strand_id
1 'polypeptide(L)'
;MDWQPEIPRWRQVYTLLEERIDSGVYPPGARLPSALDIQTETGISPVTARRVLQELRAAGLAYMEPGIGTFVARLPEPPTSG
;
A
#
# COMPACT_ATOMS: atom_id res chain seq x y z
N MET A 1 -6.27 10.96 -12.34
CA MET A 1 -5.99 10.97 -10.90
C MET A 1 -5.46 12.35 -10.56
N ASP A 2 -6.32 13.20 -10.00
CA ASP A 2 -5.95 14.52 -9.49
C ASP A 2 -5.40 14.36 -8.06
N TRP A 3 -4.08 14.42 -7.94
CA TRP A 3 -3.42 14.36 -6.64
C TRP A 3 -3.65 15.68 -5.89
N GLN A 4 -4.24 15.62 -4.70
CA GLN A 4 -4.43 16.83 -3.89
C GLN A 4 -3.07 17.39 -3.44
N PRO A 5 -2.70 18.64 -3.78
CA PRO A 5 -1.38 19.19 -3.42
C PRO A 5 -1.19 19.39 -1.91
N GLU A 6 -2.30 19.44 -1.17
CA GLU A 6 -2.36 19.64 0.29
C GLU A 6 -2.08 18.35 1.07
N ILE A 7 -2.28 17.17 0.46
CA ILE A 7 -1.98 15.88 1.09
C ILE A 7 -0.71 15.31 0.45
N PRO A 8 0.31 14.93 1.23
CA PRO A 8 1.53 14.40 0.65
C PRO A 8 1.27 13.10 -0.12
N ARG A 9 1.84 12.97 -1.32
CA ARG A 9 1.54 11.86 -2.25
C ARG A 9 1.69 10.47 -1.62
N TRP A 10 2.65 10.29 -0.73
CA TRP A 10 2.84 9.02 -0.02
C TRP A 10 1.61 8.64 0.82
N ARG A 11 0.97 9.62 1.49
CA ARG A 11 -0.22 9.36 2.31
C ARG A 11 -1.41 9.00 1.44
N GLN A 12 -1.59 9.66 0.30
CA GLN A 12 -2.67 9.32 -0.65
C GLN A 12 -2.53 7.88 -1.18
N VAL A 13 -1.31 7.48 -1.55
CA VAL A 13 -1.03 6.13 -2.02
C VAL A 13 -1.15 5.09 -0.90
N TYR A 14 -0.75 5.45 0.32
CA TYR A 14 -0.95 4.60 1.49
C TYR A 14 -2.44 4.31 1.72
N THR A 15 -3.29 5.36 1.77
CA THR A 15 -4.73 5.20 1.95
C THR A 15 -5.36 4.42 0.81
N LEU A 16 -4.94 4.68 -0.44
CA LEU A 16 -5.41 3.91 -1.60
C LEU A 16 -5.08 2.41 -1.48
N LEU A 17 -3.87 2.07 -1.04
CA LEU A 17 -3.45 0.67 -0.84
C LEU A 17 -4.20 0.03 0.33
N GLU A 18 -4.36 0.76 1.43
CA GLU A 18 -5.14 0.33 2.59
C GLU A 18 -6.59 0.04 2.21
N GLU A 19 -7.26 0.95 1.50
CA GLU A 19 -8.63 0.75 1.01
C GLU A 19 -8.73 -0.43 0.04
N ARG A 20 -7.75 -0.64 -0.84
CA ARG A 20 -7.75 -1.82 -1.71
C ARG A 20 -7.58 -3.12 -0.93
N ILE A 21 -6.75 -3.11 0.12
CA ILE A 21 -6.59 -4.26 1.01
C ILE A 21 -7.92 -4.48 1.76
N ASP A 22 -8.49 -3.45 2.39
CA ASP A 22 -9.76 -3.50 3.13
C ASP A 22 -10.93 -3.97 2.27
N SER A 23 -11.04 -3.45 1.04
CA SER A 23 -12.06 -3.83 0.06
C SER A 23 -11.89 -5.27 -0.46
N GLY A 24 -10.80 -5.95 -0.10
CA GLY A 24 -10.52 -7.33 -0.50
C GLY A 24 -9.95 -7.46 -1.92
N VAL A 25 -9.54 -6.36 -2.55
CA VAL A 25 -8.85 -6.37 -3.86
C VAL A 25 -7.53 -7.14 -3.74
N TYR A 26 -6.83 -6.97 -2.62
CA TYR A 26 -5.64 -7.74 -2.29
C TYR A 26 -5.89 -8.58 -1.03
N PRO A 27 -6.27 -9.85 -1.16
CA PRO A 27 -6.43 -10.73 -0.01
C PRO A 27 -5.09 -10.95 0.72
N PRO A 28 -5.10 -11.37 1.98
CA PRO A 28 -3.88 -11.68 2.72
C PRO A 28 -3.14 -12.82 2.02
N GLY A 29 -1.83 -12.65 1.80
CA GLY A 29 -1.00 -13.50 0.96
C GLY A 29 -1.02 -13.15 -0.53
N ALA A 30 -1.80 -12.15 -0.97
CA ALA A 30 -1.74 -11.65 -2.34
C ALA A 30 -0.49 -10.80 -2.54
N ARG A 31 0.04 -10.83 -3.77
CA ARG A 31 1.20 -10.05 -4.17
C ARG A 31 0.81 -8.59 -4.36
N LEU A 32 1.41 -7.71 -3.57
CA LEU A 32 1.32 -6.27 -3.73
C LEU A 32 2.21 -5.77 -4.88
N PRO A 33 1.81 -4.67 -5.54
CA PRO A 33 2.65 -4.00 -6.52
C PRO A 33 3.97 -3.54 -5.91
N SER A 34 5.06 -3.63 -6.67
CA SER A 34 6.37 -3.16 -6.23
C SER A 34 6.43 -1.64 -6.23
N ALA A 35 7.48 -1.05 -5.64
CA ALA A 35 7.67 0.40 -5.68
C ALA A 35 7.69 0.98 -7.12
N LEU A 36 8.16 0.18 -8.09
CA LEU A 36 8.10 0.50 -9.53
C LEU A 36 6.68 0.44 -10.09
N ASP A 37 5.92 -0.62 -9.79
CA ASP A 37 4.53 -0.73 -10.22
C ASP A 37 3.68 0.41 -9.65
N ILE A 38 3.87 0.73 -8.36
CA ILE A 38 3.21 1.86 -7.69
C ILE A 38 3.61 3.16 -8.39
N GLN A 39 4.88 3.35 -8.74
CA GLN A 39 5.31 4.50 -9.53
C GLN A 39 4.58 4.56 -10.87
N THR A 40 4.42 3.44 -11.56
CA THR A 40 3.74 3.39 -12.86
C THR A 40 2.23 3.65 -12.73
N GLU A 41 1.58 3.13 -11.70
CA GLU A 41 0.15 3.35 -11.43
C GLU A 41 -0.15 4.76 -10.94
N THR A 42 0.67 5.30 -10.02
CA THR A 42 0.35 6.53 -9.30
C THR A 42 1.23 7.72 -9.68
N GLY A 43 2.34 7.50 -10.40
CA GLY A 43 3.28 8.54 -10.79
C GLY A 43 4.20 9.04 -9.68
N ILE A 44 4.25 8.37 -8.51
CA ILE A 44 5.11 8.78 -7.40
C ILE A 44 6.53 8.25 -7.55
N SER A 45 7.51 8.95 -6.98
CA SER A 45 8.90 8.46 -6.97
C SER A 45 9.00 7.09 -6.26
N PRO A 46 9.87 6.18 -6.73
CA PRO A 46 10.00 4.83 -6.16
C PRO A 46 10.49 4.86 -4.70
N VAL A 47 11.23 5.90 -4.31
CA VAL A 47 11.61 6.17 -2.92
C VAL A 47 10.38 6.40 -2.04
N THR A 48 9.44 7.19 -2.54
CA THR A 48 8.16 7.49 -1.87
C THR A 48 7.28 6.24 -1.82
N ALA A 49 7.16 5.49 -2.92
CA ALA A 49 6.42 4.23 -2.96
C ALA A 49 6.99 3.21 -1.97
N ARG A 50 8.32 3.09 -1.92
CA ARG A 50 9.00 2.22 -0.96
C ARG A 50 8.73 2.65 0.49
N ARG A 51 8.65 3.95 0.77
CA ARG A 51 8.22 4.47 2.08
C ARG A 51 6.79 4.03 2.40
N VAL A 52 5.85 4.15 1.47
CA VAL A 52 4.48 3.66 1.66
C VAL A 52 4.45 2.16 1.99
N LEU A 53 5.19 1.35 1.23
CA LEU A 53 5.33 -0.07 1.52
C LEU A 53 5.99 -0.31 2.89
N GLN A 54 6.92 0.53 3.33
CA GLN A 54 7.47 0.44 4.68
C GLN A 54 6.42 0.73 5.75
N GLU A 55 5.61 1.77 5.57
CA GLU A 55 4.53 2.12 6.51
C GLU A 55 3.47 1.02 6.58
N LEU A 56 3.06 0.47 5.43
CA LEU A 56 2.15 -0.69 5.37
C LEU A 56 2.74 -1.90 6.10
N ARG A 57 4.05 -2.12 5.98
CA ARG A 57 4.74 -3.18 6.74
C ARG A 57 4.81 -2.88 8.23
N ALA A 58 5.06 -1.64 8.61
CA ALA A 58 5.08 -1.20 10.00
C ALA A 58 3.70 -1.33 10.66
N ALA A 59 2.64 -1.08 9.90
CA ALA A 59 1.25 -1.31 10.29
C ALA A 59 0.85 -2.80 10.33
N GLY A 60 1.71 -3.70 9.84
CA GLY A 60 1.41 -5.14 9.76
C GLY A 60 0.43 -5.52 8.64
N LEU A 61 0.18 -4.62 7.69
CA LEU A 61 -0.71 -4.82 6.54
C LEU A 61 0.01 -5.48 5.37
N ALA A 62 1.33 -5.29 5.26
CA ALA A 62 2.16 -5.89 4.23
C ALA A 62 3.41 -6.54 4.83
N TYR A 63 4.07 -7.38 4.04
CA TYR A 63 5.39 -7.93 4.34
C TYR A 63 6.18 -8.13 3.04
N MET A 64 7.50 -8.08 3.12
CA MET A 64 8.36 -8.27 1.94
C MET A 64 9.04 -9.64 2.03
N GLU A 65 8.88 -10.44 0.98
CA GLU A 65 9.61 -11.69 0.80
C GLU A 65 10.81 -11.46 -0.13
N PRO A 66 12.05 -11.55 0.39
CA PRO A 66 13.24 -11.35 -0.42
C PRO A 66 13.31 -12.37 -1.56
N GLY A 67 13.47 -11.89 -2.78
CA GLY A 67 13.51 -12.70 -4.00
C GLY A 67 12.15 -12.98 -4.65
N ILE A 68 11.03 -12.69 -3.97
CA ILE A 68 9.69 -12.99 -4.50
C ILE A 68 8.86 -11.71 -4.70
N GLY A 69 8.86 -10.78 -3.73
CA GLY A 69 8.10 -9.53 -3.85
C GLY A 69 7.57 -9.00 -2.52
N THR A 70 6.52 -8.18 -2.60
CA THR A 70 5.79 -7.70 -1.42
C THR A 70 4.42 -8.37 -1.41
N PHE A 71 3.96 -8.78 -0.24
CA PHE A 71 2.70 -9.50 -0.04
C PHE A 71 1.87 -8.84 1.07
N VAL A 72 0.55 -9.00 1.02
CA VAL A 72 -0.35 -8.52 2.08
C VAL A 72 -0.24 -9.44 3.29
N ALA A 73 0.11 -8.91 4.46
CA ALA A 73 0.30 -9.69 5.68
C ALA A 73 -1.03 -10.02 6.36
N ARG A 74 -1.88 -9.01 6.55
CA ARG A 74 -3.17 -9.13 7.23
C ARG A 74 -4.10 -8.04 6.69
N LEU A 75 -5.36 -8.40 6.43
CA LEU A 75 -6.40 -7.40 6.20
C LEU A 75 -6.52 -6.58 7.49
N PRO A 76 -6.53 -5.23 7.44
CA PRO A 76 -6.96 -4.49 8.61
C PRO A 76 -8.33 -5.06 8.96
N GLU A 77 -8.50 -5.52 10.20
CA GLU A 77 -9.84 -5.77 10.69
C GLU A 77 -10.59 -4.46 10.46
N PRO A 78 -11.70 -4.47 9.69
CA PRO A 78 -12.41 -3.23 9.40
C PRO A 78 -12.65 -2.57 10.75
N PRO A 79 -12.39 -1.25 10.91
CA PRO A 79 -12.67 -0.60 12.17
C PRO A 79 -14.13 -0.88 12.46
N THR A 80 -14.37 -1.75 13.43
CA THR A 80 -15.71 -2.00 13.94
C THR A 80 -16.09 -0.66 14.53
N SER A 81 -16.80 0.15 13.73
CA SER A 81 -17.42 1.38 14.19
C SER A 81 -18.42 0.95 15.25
N GLY A 82 -18.03 1.13 16.50
CA GLY A 82 -18.92 1.15 17.65
C GLY A 82 -19.43 2.55 17.89
#